data_AF-A0A168ML27-F1
#
_entry.id   AF-A0A168ML27-F1
#
_cell.length_a   1.000
_cell.length_b   1.000
_cell.length_c   1.000
_cell.angle_alpha   90.00
_cell.angle_beta   90.00
_cell.angle_gamma   90.00
#
_symmetry.space_group_name_H-M   'P 1'
#
loop_
_entity.id
_entity.type
_entity.pdbx_description
1 polymer ?
#
loop_
_entity_poly.entity_id
_entity_poly.type
_entity_poly.pdbx_seq_one_letter_code
_entity_poly.pdbx_strand_id
1 'polypeptide(L)'
;MAGIKDAYGEDVKVVLCHWHILKAWRQRVVKEVRVVSRVGGPSALERKAYRDGVMVQMIAMMQARTEAAFEDAYADFNDANSTPDDVWDSTGLIVYFDRYYLDKKENWSMAWRQSYVASYTCDFDVRTNNYVESWHRTLKEVYLQNLRTQRVDVLLYILMEIESSIPNLDLPT
;
A
#
# COMPACT_ATOMS: atom_id res chain seq x y z
N MET A 1 -8.99 5.53 -12.11
CA MET A 1 -10.19 4.76 -11.69
C MET A 1 -11.30 4.78 -12.74
N ALA A 2 -11.23 5.63 -13.78
CA ALA A 2 -12.21 5.70 -14.87
C ALA A 2 -12.57 4.31 -15.43
N GLY A 3 -11.61 3.51 -15.89
CA GLY A 3 -11.91 2.21 -16.50
C GLY A 3 -12.66 1.19 -15.61
N ILE A 4 -12.56 1.27 -14.27
CA ILE A 4 -13.36 0.41 -13.38
C ILE A 4 -14.79 0.94 -13.32
N LYS A 5 -14.96 2.25 -13.17
CA LYS A 5 -16.28 2.89 -13.13
C LYS A 5 -17.01 2.78 -14.46
N ASP A 6 -16.31 2.91 -15.57
CA ASP A 6 -16.85 2.74 -16.92
C ASP A 6 -17.40 1.31 -17.13
N ALA A 7 -16.76 0.30 -16.53
CA ALA A 7 -17.14 -1.11 -16.70
C ALA A 7 -18.21 -1.57 -15.70
N TYR A 8 -18.16 -1.10 -14.45
CA TYR A 8 -18.99 -1.60 -13.34
C TYR A 8 -19.97 -0.57 -12.77
N GLY A 9 -20.02 0.63 -13.35
CA GLY A 9 -20.88 1.74 -12.91
C GLY A 9 -20.22 2.64 -11.87
N GLU A 10 -20.81 3.82 -11.68
CA GLU A 10 -20.31 4.84 -10.75
C GLU A 10 -20.46 4.46 -9.27
N ASP A 11 -21.38 3.55 -8.97
CA ASP A 11 -21.66 3.09 -7.60
C ASP A 11 -20.59 2.14 -7.04
N VAL A 12 -19.64 1.68 -7.89
CA VAL A 12 -18.52 0.86 -7.44
C VAL A 12 -17.57 1.66 -6.56
N LYS A 13 -17.38 1.14 -5.35
CA LYS A 13 -16.41 1.65 -4.37
C LYS A 13 -15.06 0.97 -4.56
N VAL A 14 -14.05 1.77 -4.90
CA VAL A 14 -12.69 1.28 -5.16
C VAL A 14 -11.85 1.39 -3.90
N VAL A 15 -11.35 0.24 -3.43
CA VAL A 15 -10.55 0.13 -2.21
C VAL A 15 -9.11 -0.23 -2.56
N LEU A 16 -8.14 0.56 -2.11
CA LEU A 16 -6.72 0.32 -2.38
C LEU A 16 -6.13 -0.73 -1.43
N CYS A 17 -5.39 -1.71 -1.95
CA CYS A 17 -4.75 -2.71 -1.10
C CYS A 17 -3.67 -2.10 -0.18
N HIS A 18 -3.77 -2.31 1.14
CA HIS A 18 -2.81 -1.80 2.12
C HIS A 18 -1.39 -2.28 1.87
N TRP A 19 -1.21 -3.53 1.44
CA TRP A 19 0.11 -4.08 1.13
C TRP A 19 0.83 -3.28 0.05
N HIS A 20 0.14 -2.96 -1.05
CA HIS A 20 0.70 -2.18 -2.14
C HIS A 20 1.06 -0.75 -1.71
N ILE A 21 0.23 -0.15 -0.86
CA ILE A 21 0.49 1.16 -0.27
C ILE A 21 1.73 1.12 0.61
N LEU A 22 1.81 0.18 1.56
CA LEU A 22 2.95 0.02 2.46
C LEU A 22 4.25 -0.21 1.68
N LYS A 23 4.20 -1.01 0.62
CA LYS A 23 5.35 -1.23 -0.26
C LYS A 23 5.80 0.04 -0.96
N ALA A 24 4.87 0.82 -1.52
CA ALA A 24 5.16 2.09 -2.18
C ALA A 24 5.72 3.13 -1.19
N TRP A 25 5.13 3.24 0.00
CA TRP A 25 5.58 4.12 1.07
C TRP A 25 7.00 3.80 1.52
N ARG A 26 7.33 2.52 1.78
CA ARG A 26 8.70 2.12 2.15
C ARG A 26 9.74 2.57 1.12
N GLN A 27 9.44 2.40 -0.16
CA GLN A 27 10.33 2.85 -1.24
C GLN A 27 10.45 4.38 -1.27
N ARG A 28 9.35 5.09 -1.02
CA ARG A 28 9.35 6.56 -1.04
C ARG A 28 10.03 7.18 0.16
N VAL A 29 9.83 6.64 1.36
CA VAL A 29 10.50 7.08 2.59
C VAL A 29 12.02 7.01 2.43
N VAL A 30 12.55 5.92 1.86
CA VAL A 30 13.98 5.81 1.57
C VAL A 30 14.50 6.91 0.63
N LYS A 31 13.67 7.34 -0.32
CA LYS A 31 14.02 8.34 -1.34
C LYS A 31 13.90 9.78 -0.84
N GLU A 32 12.84 10.08 -0.10
CA GLU A 32 12.51 11.46 0.28
C GLU A 32 12.99 11.85 1.67
N VAL A 33 13.26 10.89 2.57
CA VAL A 33 13.89 11.19 3.86
C VAL A 33 15.41 11.23 3.70
N ARG A 34 15.94 12.46 3.74
CA ARG A 34 17.34 12.78 3.47
C ARG A 34 18.05 13.25 4.73
N VAL A 35 19.37 13.07 4.73
CA VAL A 35 20.26 13.61 5.76
C VAL A 35 20.72 14.99 5.30
N VAL A 36 20.54 16.00 6.14
CA VAL A 36 20.97 17.39 5.90
C VAL A 36 22.38 17.64 6.46
N SER A 37 22.73 16.96 7.56
CA SER A 37 24.00 17.17 8.28
C SER A 37 25.22 16.90 7.39
N ARG A 38 26.16 17.86 7.40
CA ARG A 38 27.38 17.87 6.58
C ARG A 38 28.62 17.31 7.27
N VAL A 39 28.56 17.05 8.58
CA VAL A 39 29.69 16.57 9.38
C VAL A 39 29.25 15.44 10.30
N GLY A 40 29.87 14.26 10.17
CA GLY A 40 29.59 13.11 11.04
C GLY A 40 28.13 12.63 10.96
N GLY A 41 27.63 12.39 9.73
CA GLY A 41 26.24 12.02 9.51
C GLY A 41 25.79 10.75 10.26
N PRO A 42 24.47 10.58 10.46
CA PRO A 42 23.90 9.48 11.23
C PRO A 42 24.38 8.12 10.71
N SER A 43 24.48 7.15 11.60
CA SER A 43 24.77 5.75 11.27
C SER A 43 23.68 5.13 10.40
N ALA A 44 23.97 3.95 9.85
CA ALA A 44 22.96 3.17 9.12
C ALA A 44 21.77 2.78 10.02
N LEU A 45 22.03 2.53 11.30
CA LEU A 45 21.01 2.17 12.28
C LEU A 45 20.09 3.36 12.59
N GLU A 46 20.65 4.55 12.79
CA GLU A 46 19.87 5.78 13.03
C GLU A 46 19.03 6.16 11.81
N ARG A 47 19.59 6.06 10.60
CA ARG A 47 18.82 6.24 9.36
C ARG A 47 17.64 5.28 9.25
N LYS A 48 17.84 4.01 9.62
CA LYS A 48 16.76 3.02 9.62
C LYS A 48 15.71 3.36 10.67
N ALA A 49 16.13 3.66 11.90
CA ALA A 49 15.23 3.97 13.01
C ALA A 49 14.36 5.20 12.71
N TYR A 50 14.94 6.26 12.16
CA TYR A 50 14.18 7.45 11.77
C TYR A 50 13.14 7.14 10.69
N ARG A 51 13.55 6.43 9.63
CA ARG A 51 12.63 6.02 8.54
C ARG A 51 11.52 5.09 9.03
N ASP A 52 11.83 4.18 9.95
CA ASP A 52 10.84 3.31 10.58
C ASP A 52 9.85 4.14 11.42
N GLY A 53 10.31 5.16 12.14
CA GLY A 53 9.45 6.10 12.88
C GLY A 53 8.48 6.87 11.97
N VAL A 54 8.98 7.39 10.85
CA VAL A 54 8.14 8.03 9.82
C VAL A 54 7.11 7.05 9.26
N MET A 55 7.52 5.80 8.97
CA MET A 55 6.60 4.76 8.53
C MET A 55 5.51 4.44 9.57
N VAL A 56 5.82 4.48 10.87
CA VAL A 56 4.84 4.27 11.95
C VAL A 56 3.77 5.37 11.93
N GLN A 57 4.16 6.64 11.78
CA GLN A 57 3.21 7.75 11.64
C GLN A 57 2.30 7.55 10.41
N MET A 58 2.88 7.14 9.27
CA MET A 58 2.09 6.83 8.07
C MET A 58 1.09 5.69 8.28
N ILE A 59 1.50 4.65 9.01
CA ILE A 59 0.65 3.51 9.37
C ILE A 59 -0.48 3.93 10.34
N ALA A 60 -0.22 4.87 11.24
CA ALA A 60 -1.25 5.38 12.15
C ALA A 60 -2.43 6.00 11.37
N MET A 61 -2.16 6.82 10.36
CA MET A 61 -3.19 7.35 9.46
C MET A 61 -3.93 6.23 8.67
N MET A 62 -3.22 5.17 8.27
CA MET A 62 -3.84 4.02 7.58
C MET A 62 -4.79 3.25 8.50
N GLN A 63 -4.42 3.08 9.76
CA GLN A 63 -5.15 2.27 10.74
C GLN A 63 -6.18 3.05 11.57
N ALA A 64 -6.17 4.39 11.46
CA ALA A 64 -7.13 5.28 12.11
C ALA A 64 -8.56 4.76 11.90
N ARG A 65 -9.29 4.62 13.01
CA ARG A 65 -10.66 4.07 12.97
C ARG A 65 -11.68 5.15 12.74
N THR A 66 -11.47 6.38 13.20
CA THR A 66 -12.41 7.48 12.99
C THR A 66 -11.77 8.57 12.15
N GLU A 67 -12.58 9.41 11.52
CA GLU A 67 -12.07 10.57 10.77
C GLU A 67 -11.27 11.49 11.71
N ALA A 68 -11.77 11.73 12.93
CA ALA A 68 -11.04 12.52 13.94
C ALA A 68 -9.64 11.92 14.25
N ALA A 69 -9.56 10.60 14.49
CA ALA A 69 -8.27 9.95 14.75
C ALA A 69 -7.34 9.98 13.53
N PHE A 70 -7.89 10.06 12.31
CA PHE A 70 -7.10 10.27 11.11
C PHE A 70 -6.51 11.67 11.07
N GLU A 71 -7.34 12.69 11.29
CA GLU A 71 -6.90 14.09 11.26
C GLU A 71 -5.86 14.36 12.36
N ASP A 72 -6.05 13.81 13.55
CA ASP A 72 -5.05 13.87 14.64
C ASP A 72 -3.72 13.24 14.21
N ALA A 73 -3.75 12.02 13.65
CA ALA A 73 -2.54 11.34 13.18
C ALA A 73 -1.86 12.06 12.00
N TYR A 74 -2.63 12.74 11.15
CA TYR A 74 -2.11 13.54 10.04
C TYR A 74 -1.51 14.86 10.52
N ALA A 75 -2.10 15.49 11.54
CA ALA A 75 -1.52 16.66 12.21
C ALA A 75 -0.16 16.29 12.84
N ASP A 76 -0.10 15.21 13.63
CA ASP A 76 1.15 14.71 14.23
C ASP A 76 2.22 14.42 13.17
N PHE A 77 1.82 13.82 12.04
CA PHE A 77 2.72 13.54 10.91
C PHE A 77 3.25 14.82 10.27
N ASN A 78 2.40 15.82 10.05
CA ASN A 78 2.81 17.10 9.50
C ASN A 78 3.72 17.86 10.45
N ASP A 79 3.37 17.96 11.73
CA ASP A 79 4.16 18.67 12.73
C ASP A 79 5.56 18.08 12.85
N ALA A 80 5.68 16.75 12.76
CA ALA A 80 6.96 16.06 12.83
C ALA A 80 7.82 16.14 11.55
N ASN A 81 7.25 16.43 10.37
CA ASN A 81 7.95 16.26 9.08
C ASN A 81 7.87 17.47 8.13
N SER A 82 7.12 18.52 8.45
CA SER A 82 6.92 19.68 7.57
C SER A 82 8.10 20.64 7.54
N THR A 83 8.99 20.57 8.52
CA THR A 83 10.19 21.41 8.60
C THR A 83 11.42 20.55 8.71
N PRO A 84 12.49 20.83 7.94
CA PRO A 84 13.77 20.15 8.15
C PRO A 84 14.29 20.43 9.57
N ASP A 85 14.82 19.41 10.22
CA ASP A 85 15.58 19.56 11.44
C ASP A 85 17.09 19.61 11.13
N ASP A 86 17.94 19.72 12.15
CA ASP A 86 19.40 19.83 11.98
C ASP A 86 20.03 18.59 11.29
N VAL A 87 19.32 17.46 11.28
CA VAL A 87 19.81 16.16 10.81
C VAL A 87 19.04 15.66 9.60
N TRP A 88 17.72 15.84 9.56
CA TRP A 88 16.78 15.20 8.65
C TRP A 88 15.94 16.22 7.87
N ASP A 89 15.73 15.91 6.60
CA ASP A 89 14.77 16.59 5.75
C ASP A 89 13.79 15.54 5.21
N SER A 90 12.54 15.64 5.66
CA SER A 90 11.40 14.82 5.23
C SER A 90 10.33 15.63 4.51
N THR A 91 10.58 16.91 4.19
CA THR A 91 9.60 17.79 3.55
C THR A 91 9.12 17.26 2.19
N GLY A 92 10.02 16.66 1.41
CA GLY A 92 9.68 16.00 0.14
C GLY A 92 8.72 14.82 0.29
N LEU A 93 8.67 14.20 1.48
CA LEU A 93 7.73 13.13 1.78
C LEU A 93 6.32 13.70 2.00
N ILE A 94 6.16 14.84 2.69
CA ILE A 94 4.87 15.51 2.87
C ILE A 94 4.26 15.86 1.51
N VAL A 95 5.04 16.54 0.66
CA VAL A 95 4.60 16.92 -0.70
C VAL A 95 4.14 15.71 -1.51
N TYR A 96 4.85 14.58 -1.38
CA TYR A 96 4.44 13.34 -2.01
C TYR A 96 3.15 12.78 -1.40
N PHE A 97 3.06 12.73 -0.07
CA PHE A 97 1.92 12.15 0.61
C PHE A 97 0.63 12.89 0.26
N ASP A 98 0.65 14.21 0.37
CA ASP A 98 -0.51 15.06 0.09
C ASP A 98 -1.01 14.88 -1.34
N ARG A 99 -0.06 14.95 -2.30
CA ARG A 99 -0.37 14.84 -3.72
C ARG A 99 -1.01 13.52 -4.12
N TYR A 100 -0.61 12.41 -3.49
CA TYR A 100 -0.98 11.07 -3.97
C TYR A 100 -1.98 10.35 -3.07
N TYR A 101 -2.04 10.68 -1.78
CA TYR A 101 -2.79 9.93 -0.78
C TYR A 101 -3.86 10.75 -0.07
N LEU A 102 -3.65 12.03 0.22
CA LEU A 102 -4.59 12.82 1.03
C LEU A 102 -5.97 12.95 0.36
N ASP A 103 -6.01 13.36 -0.91
CA ASP A 103 -7.25 13.46 -1.70
C ASP A 103 -7.98 12.13 -1.87
N LYS A 104 -7.29 11.01 -1.60
CA LYS A 104 -7.79 9.65 -1.80
C LYS A 104 -7.89 8.89 -0.48
N LYS A 105 -7.87 9.58 0.67
CA LYS A 105 -7.87 8.97 2.01
C LYS A 105 -9.01 7.96 2.21
N GLU A 106 -10.16 8.23 1.62
CA GLU A 106 -11.33 7.34 1.66
C GLU A 106 -11.06 5.95 1.05
N ASN A 107 -10.19 5.89 0.04
CA ASN A 107 -9.89 4.65 -0.67
C ASN A 107 -8.92 3.75 0.13
N TRP A 108 -8.22 4.27 1.14
CA TRP A 108 -7.15 3.54 1.82
C TRP A 108 -7.16 3.56 3.35
N SER A 109 -7.62 4.62 4.00
CA SER A 109 -7.66 4.68 5.46
C SER A 109 -8.83 3.85 6.00
N MET A 110 -8.64 3.23 7.16
CA MET A 110 -9.69 2.47 7.83
C MET A 110 -10.85 3.33 8.31
N ALA A 111 -10.65 4.64 8.48
CA ALA A 111 -11.66 5.58 8.97
C ALA A 111 -12.90 5.63 8.06
N TRP A 112 -12.70 5.52 6.74
CA TRP A 112 -13.77 5.53 5.74
C TRP A 112 -14.15 4.13 5.23
N ARG A 113 -13.54 3.07 5.78
CA ARG A 113 -13.82 1.68 5.40
C ARG A 113 -14.78 0.96 6.34
N GLN A 114 -15.18 1.60 7.43
CA GLN A 114 -15.99 0.96 8.48
C GLN A 114 -17.31 0.36 7.95
N SER A 115 -17.94 1.01 6.97
CA SER A 115 -19.23 0.55 6.40
C SER A 115 -19.14 -0.79 5.67
N TYR A 116 -17.95 -1.23 5.23
CA TYR A 116 -17.77 -2.54 4.55
C TYR A 116 -17.53 -3.69 5.53
N VAL A 117 -17.09 -3.38 6.75
CA VAL A 117 -16.71 -4.37 7.78
C VAL A 117 -17.92 -4.73 8.68
N ALA A 118 -18.98 -3.92 8.67
CA ALA A 118 -20.18 -4.11 9.50
C ALA A 118 -21.15 -5.19 8.98
N SER A 119 -20.94 -5.73 7.77
CA SER A 119 -21.62 -6.95 7.33
C SER A 119 -20.95 -8.12 8.03
N TYR A 120 -21.67 -8.81 8.91
CA TYR A 120 -21.28 -10.00 9.70
C TYR A 120 -20.75 -11.22 8.89
N THR A 121 -20.39 -11.01 7.63
CA THR A 121 -19.93 -11.99 6.65
C THR A 121 -18.69 -11.54 5.87
N CYS A 122 -18.21 -10.31 6.06
CA CYS A 122 -17.03 -9.79 5.37
C CYS A 122 -15.79 -9.89 6.27
N ASP A 123 -15.40 -11.12 6.56
CA ASP A 123 -14.04 -11.48 7.05
C ASP A 123 -12.98 -11.28 5.95
N PHE A 124 -13.29 -10.53 4.88
CA PHE A 124 -12.27 -9.93 4.03
C PHE A 124 -11.70 -8.74 4.80
N ASP A 125 -10.89 -9.06 5.80
CA ASP A 125 -9.88 -8.16 6.29
C ASP A 125 -9.00 -7.82 5.08
N VAL A 126 -9.32 -6.74 4.35
CA VAL A 126 -8.53 -6.18 3.24
C VAL A 126 -7.16 -5.65 3.75
N ARG A 127 -6.75 -6.09 4.94
CA ARG A 127 -5.38 -6.33 5.38
C ARG A 127 -4.77 -7.54 4.64
N THR A 128 -5.01 -7.64 3.33
CA THR A 128 -4.61 -8.69 2.38
C THR A 128 -3.09 -8.76 2.19
N ASN A 129 -2.35 -8.83 3.29
CA ASN A 129 -0.95 -9.17 3.34
C ASN A 129 -0.82 -10.65 2.94
N ASN A 130 -1.34 -11.56 3.76
CA ASN A 130 -0.98 -12.97 3.62
C ASN A 130 -1.55 -13.64 2.36
N TYR A 131 -2.81 -13.35 1.96
CA TYR A 131 -3.42 -13.98 0.79
C TYR A 131 -2.86 -13.44 -0.54
N VAL A 132 -2.65 -12.12 -0.64
CA VAL A 132 -2.05 -11.55 -1.85
C VAL A 132 -0.58 -11.93 -1.91
N GLU A 133 0.16 -11.95 -0.81
CA GLU A 133 1.56 -12.40 -0.79
C GLU A 133 1.68 -13.90 -1.13
N SER A 134 0.83 -14.76 -0.58
CA SER A 134 0.84 -16.19 -0.91
C SER A 134 0.49 -16.41 -2.37
N TRP A 135 -0.55 -15.76 -2.88
CA TRP A 135 -0.90 -15.82 -4.30
C TRP A 135 0.22 -15.27 -5.20
N HIS A 136 0.81 -14.12 -4.88
CA HIS A 136 1.92 -13.56 -5.65
C HIS A 136 3.15 -14.48 -5.65
N ARG A 137 3.42 -15.13 -4.50
CA ARG A 137 4.51 -16.08 -4.35
C ARG A 137 4.25 -17.33 -5.17
N THR A 138 3.08 -17.94 -5.04
CA THR A 138 2.66 -19.09 -5.84
C THR A 138 2.71 -18.77 -7.33
N LEU A 139 2.19 -17.61 -7.75
CA LEU A 139 2.26 -17.14 -9.14
C LEU A 139 3.71 -17.06 -9.62
N LYS A 140 4.60 -16.44 -8.83
CA LYS A 140 6.00 -16.25 -9.23
C LYS A 140 6.82 -17.54 -9.21
N GLU A 141 6.68 -18.34 -8.16
CA GLU A 141 7.55 -19.50 -7.91
C GLU A 141 7.06 -20.74 -8.66
N VAL A 142 5.75 -21.01 -8.63
CA VAL A 142 5.18 -22.24 -9.20
C VAL A 142 4.90 -22.05 -10.68
N TYR A 143 4.18 -20.98 -11.04
CA TYR A 143 3.69 -20.81 -12.40
C TYR A 143 4.68 -20.07 -13.31
N LEU A 144 5.33 -19.03 -12.78
CA LEU A 144 6.29 -18.24 -13.55
C LEU A 144 7.74 -18.68 -13.33
N GLN A 145 8.02 -19.63 -12.42
CA GLN A 145 9.36 -20.16 -12.15
C GLN A 145 10.46 -19.09 -12.04
N ASN A 146 10.13 -17.95 -11.42
CA ASN A 146 10.99 -16.77 -11.28
C ASN A 146 11.49 -16.16 -12.60
N LEU A 147 10.75 -16.36 -13.70
CA LEU A 147 11.02 -15.72 -14.99
C LEU A 147 11.08 -14.20 -14.81
N ARG A 148 12.17 -13.61 -15.30
CA ARG A 148 12.40 -12.16 -15.24
C ARG A 148 11.35 -11.45 -16.12
N THR A 149 10.71 -10.42 -15.55
CA THR A 149 9.75 -9.47 -16.15
C THR A 149 9.47 -9.70 -17.63
N GLN A 150 8.37 -10.39 -17.93
CA GLN A 150 7.80 -10.49 -19.27
C GLN A 150 6.62 -9.52 -19.41
N ARG A 151 6.31 -9.12 -20.65
CA ARG A 151 5.16 -8.27 -20.94
C ARG A 151 3.85 -8.96 -20.50
N VAL A 152 2.83 -8.17 -20.21
CA VAL A 152 1.52 -8.64 -19.69
C VAL A 152 0.86 -9.67 -20.61
N ASP A 153 1.04 -9.56 -21.92
CA ASP A 153 0.52 -10.53 -22.91
C ASP A 153 1.11 -11.93 -22.75
N VAL A 154 2.40 -12.04 -22.39
CA VAL A 154 3.04 -13.34 -22.11
C VAL A 154 2.49 -13.96 -20.83
N LEU A 155 2.20 -13.12 -19.82
CA LEU A 155 1.58 -13.57 -18.57
C LEU A 155 0.15 -14.07 -18.80
N LEU A 156 -0.64 -13.34 -19.60
CA LEU A 156 -2.00 -13.75 -19.97
C LEU A 156 -2.02 -15.06 -20.76
N TYR A 157 -1.07 -15.24 -21.69
CA TYR A 157 -0.92 -16.48 -22.43
C TYR A 157 -0.62 -17.67 -21.50
N ILE A 158 0.35 -17.53 -20.59
CA ILE A 158 0.70 -18.59 -19.62
C ILE A 158 -0.50 -18.92 -18.73
N LEU A 159 -1.23 -17.90 -18.25
CA LEU A 159 -2.42 -18.11 -17.41
C LEU A 159 -3.54 -18.83 -18.15
N MET A 160 -3.77 -18.51 -19.42
CA MET A 160 -4.80 -19.13 -20.26
C MET A 160 -4.45 -20.60 -20.59
N GLU A 161 -3.17 -20.89 -20.82
CA GLU A 161 -2.68 -22.26 -20.97
C GLU A 161 -2.87 -23.07 -19.69
N ILE A 162 -2.56 -22.50 -18.52
CA ILE A 162 -2.78 -23.14 -17.22
C ILE A 162 -4.27 -23.41 -17.00
N GLU A 163 -5.15 -22.43 -17.25
CA GLU A 163 -6.61 -22.61 -17.14
C GLU A 163 -7.11 -23.74 -18.04
N SER A 164 -6.65 -23.77 -19.29
CA SER A 164 -7.00 -24.81 -20.26
C SER A 164 -6.43 -26.20 -19.90
N SER A 165 -5.40 -26.24 -19.04
CA SER A 165 -4.74 -27.46 -18.57
C SER A 165 -5.35 -28.02 -17.28
N ILE A 166 -6.22 -27.28 -16.60
CA ILE A 166 -6.92 -27.77 -15.40
C ILE A 166 -8.15 -28.56 -15.88
N PRO A 167 -8.21 -29.90 -15.68
CA PRO A 167 -9.41 -30.66 -16.00
C PRO A 167 -10.58 -30.13 -15.15
N ASN A 168 -11.77 -30.00 -15.77
CA ASN A 168 -13.01 -29.65 -15.07
C ASN A 168 -13.14 -30.53 -13.82
N LEU A 169 -12.91 -29.93 -12.66
CA LEU A 169 -13.30 -30.54 -11.41
C LEU A 169 -14.81 -30.37 -11.34
N ASP A 170 -15.53 -31.42 -11.75
CA ASP A 170 -16.96 -31.53 -11.49
C ASP A 170 -17.17 -31.37 -9.98
N LEU A 171 -17.68 -30.19 -9.60
CA LEU A 171 -18.12 -29.92 -8.25
C LEU A 171 -19.32 -30.84 -7.98
N PRO A 172 -19.30 -31.68 -6.93
CA PRO A 172 -20.44 -32.51 -6.62
C PRO A 172 -21.63 -31.62 -6.26
N THR A 173 -22.76 -31.92 -6.89
CA THR A 173 -24.09 -31.34 -6.65
C THR A 173 -24.55 -31.47 -5.21
#